data_AF-A0A7I7R088-F1
#
_entry.id   AF-A0A7I7R088-F1
#
_cell.length_a   1.000
_cell.length_b   1.000
_cell.length_c   1.000
_cell.angle_alpha   90.00
_cell.angle_beta   90.00
_cell.angle_gamma   90.00
#
_symmetry.space_group_name_H-M   'P 1'
#
loop_
_entity.id
_entity.type
_entity.pdbx_description
1 polymer ?
#
loop_
_entity_poly.entity_id
_entity_poly.type
_entity_poly.pdbx_seq_one_letter_code
_entity_poly.pdbx_strand_id
1 'polypeptide(L)'
;MTDGPLIVQSDKTLLLEIDHELAGAARSAIAPFAELERAPEHVHTYRITPLALWNARAAGHDAEQVVDALVSFSRYAVPQPLLVDIVDTMARYGRLQLVKSPVHGLMLVSTDRAVLEEVLRNKKIAPMLGTRIDDDTVLVHPSERGRVKQMLLKIGWPAEDLAGYVNGEAHAIELDQTGWELRDYQEMAVDSFWAGGSGVVVLPCGAGKTLVGAAAMAKAGATTLILVTNTVAGRQWKRELIARTSLTEEEIGEYSGERKEVRPVTIATYQVITRRTKGEYKHRSCSTAATGA
;
A
#
# COMPACT_ATOMS: atom_id res chain seq x y z
N MET A 1 -18.93 31.13 -14.71
CA MET A 1 -19.44 30.02 -13.91
C MET A 1 -19.42 28.80 -14.80
N THR A 2 -18.61 27.82 -14.46
CA THR A 2 -18.54 26.52 -15.14
C THR A 2 -19.78 25.72 -14.76
N ASP A 3 -20.51 25.20 -15.75
CA ASP A 3 -21.59 24.25 -15.52
C ASP A 3 -20.98 22.86 -15.30
N GLY A 4 -20.39 22.69 -14.12
CA GLY A 4 -19.68 21.48 -13.74
C GLY A 4 -20.56 20.50 -12.95
N PRO A 5 -20.28 19.19 -12.99
CA PRO A 5 -21.04 18.16 -12.27
C PRO A 5 -20.71 18.10 -10.76
N LEU A 6 -19.71 18.85 -10.29
CA LEU A 6 -19.14 18.72 -8.95
C LEU A 6 -19.53 19.89 -8.03
N ILE A 7 -20.04 19.60 -6.85
CA ILE A 7 -20.20 20.57 -5.76
C ILE A 7 -19.11 20.29 -4.73
N VAL A 8 -18.20 21.25 -4.57
CA VAL A 8 -17.07 21.14 -3.65
C VAL A 8 -17.38 21.89 -2.35
N GLN A 9 -17.41 21.17 -1.23
CA GLN A 9 -17.73 21.74 0.09
C GLN A 9 -16.46 22.01 0.90
N SER A 10 -16.51 23.01 1.79
CA SER A 10 -15.36 23.41 2.63
C SER A 10 -14.92 22.32 3.61
N ASP A 11 -15.77 21.35 3.91
CA ASP A 11 -15.50 20.23 4.81
C ASP A 11 -14.85 19.03 4.09
N LYS A 12 -14.34 19.22 2.87
CA LYS A 12 -13.70 18.20 2.01
C LYS A 12 -14.68 17.19 1.39
N THR A 13 -15.99 17.43 1.49
CA THR A 13 -17.00 16.64 0.76
C THR A 13 -17.07 17.09 -0.69
N LEU A 14 -17.15 16.13 -1.60
CA LEU A 14 -17.44 16.35 -3.02
C LEU A 14 -18.75 15.65 -3.37
N LEU A 15 -19.71 16.38 -3.93
CA LEU A 15 -20.96 15.83 -4.44
C LEU A 15 -20.90 15.81 -5.96
N LEU A 16 -20.95 14.62 -6.55
CA LEU A 16 -20.89 14.42 -7.99
C LEU A 16 -22.27 14.03 -8.51
N GLU A 17 -22.86 14.89 -9.34
CA GLU A 17 -24.10 14.58 -10.05
C GLU A 17 -23.82 13.61 -11.20
N ILE A 18 -24.53 12.48 -11.22
CA ILE A 18 -24.25 11.36 -12.14
C ILE A 18 -24.89 11.55 -13.51
N ASP A 19 -26.02 12.23 -13.54
CA ASP A 19 -26.81 12.47 -14.77
C ASP A 19 -26.20 13.57 -15.66
N HIS A 20 -25.15 14.25 -15.19
CA HIS A 20 -24.47 15.31 -15.93
C HIS A 20 -23.51 14.73 -16.99
N GLU A 21 -23.43 15.33 -18.18
CA GLU A 21 -22.62 14.82 -19.30
C GLU A 21 -21.13 14.63 -18.94
N LEU A 22 -20.57 15.56 -18.17
CA LEU A 22 -19.19 15.51 -17.69
C LEU A 22 -18.95 14.61 -16.46
N ALA A 23 -19.96 13.91 -15.94
CA ALA A 23 -19.84 13.13 -14.69
C ALA A 23 -18.74 12.06 -14.75
N GLY A 24 -18.60 11.37 -15.90
CA GLY A 24 -17.57 10.35 -16.09
C GLY A 24 -16.14 10.93 -16.08
N ALA A 25 -15.96 12.10 -16.70
CA ALA A 25 -14.69 12.82 -16.71
C ALA A 25 -14.33 13.35 -15.31
N ALA A 26 -15.29 13.99 -14.64
CA ALA A 26 -15.12 14.49 -13.27
C ALA A 26 -14.79 13.35 -12.30
N ARG A 27 -15.48 12.20 -12.39
CA ARG A 27 -15.19 11.01 -11.59
C ARG A 27 -13.74 10.54 -11.78
N SER A 28 -13.28 10.49 -13.02
CA SER A 28 -11.91 10.07 -13.35
C SER A 28 -10.88 11.07 -12.83
N ALA A 29 -11.19 12.36 -12.90
CA ALA A 29 -10.31 13.43 -12.43
C ALA A 29 -10.13 13.44 -10.90
N ILE A 30 -11.19 13.15 -10.13
CA ILE A 30 -11.12 13.15 -8.65
C ILE A 30 -10.66 11.80 -8.07
N ALA A 31 -10.75 10.70 -8.84
CA ALA A 31 -10.42 9.35 -8.37
C ALA A 31 -9.03 9.20 -7.73
N PRO A 32 -7.96 9.88 -8.18
CA PRO A 32 -6.64 9.75 -7.57
C PRO A 32 -6.57 10.26 -6.12
N PHE A 33 -7.43 11.21 -5.74
CA PHE A 33 -7.28 11.97 -4.49
C PHE A 33 -8.55 12.08 -3.64
N ALA A 34 -9.66 11.49 -4.07
CA ALA A 34 -10.92 11.46 -3.34
C ALA A 34 -11.46 10.02 -3.23
N GLU A 35 -11.92 9.66 -2.02
CA GLU A 35 -12.46 8.34 -1.71
C GLU A 35 -14.00 8.36 -1.81
N LEU A 36 -14.60 7.31 -2.39
CA LEU A 36 -16.06 7.19 -2.47
C LEU A 36 -16.63 6.83 -1.09
N GLU A 37 -17.49 7.70 -0.54
CA GLU A 37 -18.22 7.44 0.71
C GLU A 37 -19.59 6.80 0.45
N ARG A 38 -20.33 7.31 -0.54
CA ARG A 38 -21.70 6.87 -0.86
C ARG A 38 -22.00 6.99 -2.35
N ALA A 39 -22.74 6.03 -2.90
CA ALA A 39 -23.15 6.00 -4.31
C ALA A 39 -24.66 5.72 -4.46
N PRO A 40 -25.54 6.67 -4.07
CA PRO A 40 -26.96 6.61 -4.42
C PRO A 40 -27.17 7.01 -5.90
N GLU A 41 -28.38 6.81 -6.40
CA GLU A 41 -28.71 6.86 -7.84
C GLU A 41 -28.28 8.15 -8.56
N HIS A 42 -28.51 9.32 -7.97
CA HIS A 42 -28.30 10.61 -8.66
C HIS A 42 -27.03 11.36 -8.26
N VAL A 43 -26.56 11.20 -7.02
CA VAL A 43 -25.47 12.02 -6.46
C VAL A 43 -24.51 11.16 -5.66
N HIS A 44 -23.31 10.94 -6.17
CA HIS A 44 -22.27 10.26 -5.42
C HIS A 44 -21.56 11.22 -4.47
N THR A 45 -21.25 10.75 -3.27
CA THR A 45 -20.49 11.50 -2.26
C THR A 45 -19.08 10.95 -2.18
N TYR A 46 -18.09 11.81 -2.41
CA TYR A 46 -16.68 11.52 -2.20
C TYR A 46 -16.11 12.41 -1.09
N ARG A 47 -14.99 11.97 -0.52
CA ARG A 47 -14.26 12.69 0.52
C ARG A 47 -12.79 12.83 0.15
N ILE A 48 -12.27 14.06 0.25
CA ILE A 48 -10.83 14.28 0.20
C ILE A 48 -10.25 13.98 1.59
N THR A 49 -9.34 13.02 1.66
CA THR A 49 -8.61 12.67 2.88
C THR A 49 -7.13 13.03 2.74
N PRO A 50 -6.41 13.36 3.84
CA PRO A 50 -4.97 13.58 3.77
C PRO A 50 -4.21 12.39 3.17
N LEU A 51 -4.64 11.16 3.50
CA LEU A 51 -4.05 9.94 2.96
C LEU A 51 -4.24 9.85 1.44
N ALA A 52 -5.42 10.15 0.92
CA ALA A 52 -5.68 10.16 -0.51
C ALA A 52 -4.84 11.22 -1.23
N LEU A 53 -4.72 12.43 -0.68
CA LEU A 53 -3.84 13.48 -1.22
C LEU A 53 -2.36 13.06 -1.27
N TRP A 54 -1.86 12.42 -0.21
CA TRP A 54 -0.49 11.92 -0.17
C TRP A 54 -0.25 10.73 -1.10
N ASN A 55 -1.24 9.84 -1.25
CA ASN A 55 -1.18 8.75 -2.22
C ASN A 55 -1.18 9.29 -3.65
N ALA A 56 -2.01 10.29 -3.94
CA ALA A 56 -2.00 10.98 -5.23
C ALA A 56 -0.61 11.57 -5.51
N ARG A 57 -0.01 12.23 -4.51
CA ARG A 57 1.34 12.79 -4.63
C ARG A 57 2.40 11.73 -4.89
N ALA A 58 2.33 10.60 -4.18
CA ALA A 58 3.20 9.44 -4.39
C ALA A 58 3.05 8.83 -5.78
N ALA A 59 1.84 8.88 -6.35
CA ALA A 59 1.52 8.43 -7.70
C ALA A 59 1.91 9.44 -8.80
N GLY A 60 2.52 10.57 -8.44
CA GLY A 60 2.99 11.58 -9.38
C GLY A 60 2.03 12.73 -9.67
N HIS A 61 0.88 12.80 -8.99
CA HIS A 61 -0.01 13.95 -9.10
C HIS A 61 0.48 15.12 -8.26
N ASP A 62 0.57 16.31 -8.85
CA ASP A 62 0.90 17.52 -8.10
C ASP A 62 -0.36 18.23 -7.57
N ALA A 63 -0.17 19.22 -6.71
CA ALA A 63 -1.29 19.96 -6.13
C ALA A 63 -2.01 20.84 -7.16
N GLU A 64 -1.32 21.28 -8.21
CA GLU A 64 -1.91 22.11 -9.27
C GLU A 64 -2.95 21.30 -10.05
N GLN A 65 -2.64 20.05 -10.42
CA GLN A 65 -3.57 19.13 -11.06
C GLN A 65 -4.80 18.84 -10.20
N VAL A 66 -4.63 18.68 -8.89
CA VAL A 66 -5.75 18.44 -7.96
C VAL A 66 -6.65 19.69 -7.88
N VAL A 67 -6.05 20.87 -7.75
CA VAL A 67 -6.79 22.14 -7.71
C VAL A 67 -7.51 22.38 -9.04
N ASP A 68 -6.82 22.19 -10.17
CA ASP A 68 -7.39 22.33 -11.50
C ASP A 68 -8.59 21.40 -11.71
N ALA A 69 -8.48 20.12 -11.32
CA ALA A 69 -9.60 19.19 -11.38
C ALA A 69 -10.82 19.69 -10.58
N LEU A 70 -10.62 20.21 -9.37
CA LEU A 70 -11.72 20.74 -8.56
C LEU A 70 -12.33 22.00 -9.19
N VAL A 71 -11.50 22.94 -9.66
CA VAL A 71 -11.97 24.20 -10.24
C VAL A 71 -12.68 23.97 -11.58
N SER A 72 -12.11 23.14 -12.44
CA SER A 72 -12.62 22.86 -13.79
C SER A 72 -13.96 22.13 -13.78
N PHE A 73 -14.18 21.21 -12.84
CA PHE A 73 -15.42 20.45 -12.75
C PHE A 73 -16.43 21.00 -11.73
N SER A 74 -16.10 22.06 -10.97
CA SER A 74 -17.05 22.58 -10.00
C SER A 74 -18.11 23.49 -10.61
N ARG A 75 -19.37 23.25 -10.19
CA ARG A 75 -20.52 24.12 -10.47
C ARG A 75 -20.39 25.48 -9.80
N TYR A 76 -19.85 25.51 -8.59
CA TYR A 76 -19.73 26.69 -7.76
C TYR A 76 -18.25 27.04 -7.54
N ALA A 77 -17.98 28.26 -7.11
CA ALA A 77 -16.62 28.64 -6.74
C ALA A 77 -16.11 27.73 -5.61
N VAL A 78 -14.96 27.10 -5.82
CA VAL A 78 -14.33 26.25 -4.81
C VAL A 78 -13.87 27.12 -3.62
N PRO A 79 -14.15 26.73 -2.37
CA PRO A 79 -13.70 27.52 -1.22
C PRO A 79 -12.18 27.68 -1.18
N GLN A 80 -11.69 28.92 -1.18
CA GLN A 80 -10.23 29.20 -1.11
C GLN A 80 -9.53 28.52 0.08
N PRO A 81 -10.11 28.45 1.30
CA PRO A 81 -9.47 27.75 2.41
C PRO A 81 -9.22 26.26 2.14
N LEU A 82 -10.09 25.61 1.35
CA LEU A 82 -9.90 24.22 0.97
C LEU A 82 -8.74 24.07 -0.02
N LEU A 83 -8.63 24.96 -1.00
CA LEU A 83 -7.54 24.92 -1.98
C LEU A 83 -6.17 25.08 -1.29
N VAL A 84 -6.07 26.02 -0.34
CA VAL A 84 -4.85 26.22 0.46
C VAL A 84 -4.53 24.98 1.29
N ASP A 85 -5.52 24.39 1.97
CA ASP A 85 -5.33 23.17 2.78
C ASP A 85 -4.87 21.97 1.94
N ILE A 86 -5.37 21.81 0.71
CA ILE A 86 -4.93 20.76 -0.22
C ILE A 86 -3.45 20.94 -0.58
N VAL A 87 -3.07 22.14 -0.99
CA VAL A 87 -1.68 22.48 -1.36
C VAL A 87 -0.75 22.24 -0.17
N ASP A 88 -1.10 22.76 1.01
CA ASP A 88 -0.31 22.62 2.23
C ASP A 88 -0.19 21.15 2.66
N THR A 89 -1.26 20.36 2.52
CA THR A 89 -1.26 18.94 2.86
C THR A 89 -0.35 18.16 1.92
N MET A 90 -0.48 18.35 0.60
CA MET A 90 0.34 17.65 -0.39
C MET A 90 1.82 18.04 -0.29
N ALA A 91 2.13 19.28 0.08
CA ALA A 91 3.51 19.76 0.28
C ALA A 91 4.23 19.13 1.49
N ARG A 92 3.54 18.35 2.32
CA ARG A 92 4.17 17.58 3.42
C ARG A 92 4.80 16.27 2.95
N TYR A 93 4.31 15.71 1.84
CA TYR A 93 4.86 14.48 1.28
C TYR A 93 6.27 14.73 0.71
N GLY A 94 7.19 13.79 0.98
CA GLY A 94 8.58 13.87 0.51
C GLY A 94 9.50 14.73 1.39
N ARG A 95 8.99 15.43 2.41
CA ARG A 95 9.85 16.14 3.39
C ARG A 95 10.65 15.22 4.28
N LEU A 96 10.15 13.98 4.43
CA LEU A 96 10.80 12.89 5.11
C LEU A 96 10.93 11.74 4.13
N GLN A 97 12.12 11.18 4.03
CA GLN A 97 12.44 10.09 3.13
C GLN A 97 13.11 8.96 3.92
N LEU A 98 12.57 7.76 3.80
CA LEU A 98 13.24 6.55 4.27
C LEU A 98 14.14 6.05 3.17
N VAL A 99 15.44 6.01 3.42
CA VAL A 99 16.47 5.61 2.45
C VAL A 99 17.32 4.48 3.01
N LYS A 100 17.83 3.62 2.14
CA LYS A 100 18.77 2.56 2.51
C LYS A 100 20.18 3.01 2.11
N SER A 101 21.03 3.25 3.10
CA SER A 101 22.46 3.51 2.92
C SER A 101 23.25 2.21 2.95
N PRO A 102 24.20 2.00 2.03
CA PRO A 102 25.13 0.86 2.07
C PRO A 102 25.99 0.82 3.35
N VAL A 103 26.28 1.99 3.94
CA VAL A 103 27.18 2.12 5.11
C VAL A 103 26.39 2.09 6.42
N HIS A 104 25.26 2.79 6.46
CA HIS A 104 24.53 3.08 7.69
C HIS A 104 23.22 2.29 7.85
N GLY A 105 22.80 1.55 6.82
CA GLY A 105 21.54 0.83 6.82
C GLY A 105 20.35 1.75 6.57
N LEU A 106 19.23 1.51 7.27
CA LEU A 106 18.00 2.29 7.07
C LEU A 106 18.11 3.66 7.79
N MET A 107 17.84 4.73 7.06
CA MET A 107 17.90 6.11 7.55
C MET A 107 16.62 6.86 7.23
N LEU A 108 16.28 7.82 8.09
CA LEU A 108 15.29 8.85 7.83
C LEU A 108 16.04 10.13 7.52
N VAL A 109 15.90 10.60 6.28
CA VAL A 109 16.46 11.85 5.78
C VAL A 109 15.33 12.87 5.68
N SER A 110 15.61 14.12 6.04
CA SER A 110 14.66 15.21 5.88
C SER A 110 15.19 16.30 4.96
N THR A 111 14.31 16.91 4.17
CA THR A 111 14.59 18.16 3.46
C THR A 111 14.21 19.40 4.26
N ASP A 112 13.63 19.20 5.46
CA ASP A 112 13.15 20.26 6.35
C ASP A 112 13.57 19.96 7.79
N ARG A 113 14.65 20.61 8.24
CA ARG A 113 15.23 20.41 9.57
C ARG A 113 14.22 20.63 10.69
N ALA A 114 13.26 21.55 10.55
CA ALA A 114 12.27 21.80 11.58
C ALA A 114 11.34 20.58 11.77
N VAL A 115 10.97 19.93 10.67
CA VAL A 115 10.17 18.70 10.68
C VAL A 115 10.95 17.56 11.32
N LEU A 116 12.23 17.39 10.99
CA LEU A 116 13.05 16.35 11.63
C LEU A 116 13.15 16.55 13.15
N GLU A 117 13.37 17.78 13.61
CA GLU A 117 13.42 18.09 15.04
C GLU A 117 12.09 17.80 15.76
N GLU A 118 10.95 18.07 15.11
CA GLU A 118 9.63 17.71 15.63
C GLU A 118 9.49 16.18 15.79
N VAL A 119 9.90 15.43 14.76
CA VAL A 119 9.87 13.96 14.74
C VAL A 119 10.76 13.37 15.85
N LEU A 120 11.98 13.89 16.01
CA LEU A 120 12.94 13.45 17.03
C LEU A 120 12.42 13.67 18.46
N ARG A 121 11.69 14.76 18.69
CA ARG A 121 11.08 15.08 20.00
C ARG A 121 9.84 14.24 20.31
N ASN A 122 9.26 13.57 19.31
CA ASN A 122 8.08 12.76 19.51
C ASN A 122 8.40 11.49 20.30
N LYS A 123 7.91 11.43 21.55
CA LYS A 123 8.15 10.31 22.48
C LYS A 123 7.75 8.93 21.93
N LYS A 124 6.82 8.87 20.97
CA LYS A 124 6.40 7.61 20.36
C LYS A 124 7.31 7.18 19.21
N ILE A 125 7.97 8.12 18.52
CA ILE A 125 8.84 7.83 17.37
C ILE A 125 10.29 7.66 17.82
N ALA A 126 10.76 8.47 18.78
CA ALA A 126 12.14 8.43 19.26
C ALA A 126 12.69 7.02 19.57
N PRO A 127 11.93 6.07 20.17
CA PRO A 127 12.42 4.71 20.40
C PRO A 127 12.68 3.87 19.14
N MET A 128 12.18 4.30 17.99
CA MET A 128 12.36 3.65 16.68
C MET A 128 13.58 4.20 15.93
N LEU A 129 14.13 5.31 16.42
CA LEU A 129 15.24 6.04 15.81
C LEU A 129 16.54 5.72 16.55
N GLY A 130 17.64 5.68 15.81
CA GLY A 130 18.97 5.46 16.33
C GLY A 130 19.76 6.77 16.48
N THR A 131 21.07 6.67 16.33
CA THR A 131 21.96 7.82 16.37
C THR A 131 21.70 8.78 15.21
N ARG A 132 21.81 10.08 15.51
CA ARG A 132 21.84 11.12 14.48
C ARG A 132 23.17 11.06 13.73
N ILE A 133 23.12 11.05 12.40
CA ILE A 133 24.30 11.02 11.54
C ILE A 133 24.78 12.45 11.28
N ASP A 134 23.85 13.33 10.93
CA ASP A 134 24.08 14.74 10.64
C ASP A 134 22.82 15.57 10.97
N ASP A 135 22.81 16.84 10.55
CA ASP A 135 21.71 17.77 10.84
C ASP A 135 20.37 17.36 10.22
N ASP A 136 20.36 16.56 9.16
CA ASP A 136 19.17 16.21 8.38
C ASP A 136 18.88 14.70 8.35
N THR A 137 19.74 13.89 8.98
CA THR A 137 19.70 12.42 8.88
C THR A 137 19.78 11.74 10.24
N VAL A 138 18.87 10.78 10.47
CA VAL A 138 18.87 9.90 11.65
C VAL A 138 18.72 8.44 11.25
N LEU A 139 19.39 7.54 11.97
CA LEU A 139 19.20 6.10 11.77
C LEU A 139 17.78 5.66 12.15
N VAL A 140 17.27 4.65 11.47
CA VAL A 140 16.01 3.98 11.81
C VAL A 140 16.27 2.51 12.00
N HIS A 141 15.71 1.92 13.05
CA HIS A 141 15.79 0.47 13.24
C HIS A 141 15.04 -0.24 12.09
N PRO A 142 15.69 -1.16 11.33
CA PRO A 142 15.06 -1.81 10.17
C PRO A 142 13.71 -2.49 10.48
N SER A 143 13.60 -3.12 11.65
CA SER A 143 12.36 -3.77 12.12
C SER A 143 11.22 -2.79 12.42
N GLU A 144 11.52 -1.49 12.60
CA GLU A 144 10.55 -0.46 12.93
C GLU A 144 10.10 0.34 11.70
N ARG A 145 10.64 0.10 10.49
CA ARG A 145 10.31 0.85 9.24
C ARG A 145 8.81 1.08 9.07
N GLY A 146 8.01 0.00 9.13
CA GLY A 146 6.56 0.09 8.99
C GLY A 146 5.88 0.88 10.11
N ARG A 147 6.36 0.74 11.34
CA ARG A 147 5.79 1.44 12.50
C ARG A 147 6.15 2.93 12.52
N VAL A 148 7.36 3.28 12.09
CA VAL A 148 7.79 4.66 11.85
C VAL A 148 6.89 5.29 10.80
N LYS A 149 6.69 4.67 9.64
CA LYS A 149 5.78 5.17 8.59
C LYS A 149 4.37 5.42 9.13
N GLN A 150 3.81 4.47 9.89
CA GLN A 150 2.48 4.64 10.48
C GLN A 150 2.42 5.79 11.49
N MET A 151 3.47 5.98 12.31
CA MET A 151 3.49 7.07 13.29
C MET A 151 3.69 8.42 12.63
N LEU A 152 4.57 8.49 11.64
CA LEU A 152 4.80 9.66 10.78
C LEU A 152 3.51 10.10 10.06
N LEU A 153 2.76 9.17 9.49
CA LEU A 153 1.43 9.43 8.92
C LEU A 153 0.47 10.03 9.97
N LYS A 154 0.45 9.48 11.19
CA LYS A 154 -0.44 9.93 12.27
C LYS A 154 -0.14 11.35 12.76
N ILE A 155 1.10 11.79 12.69
CA ILE A 155 1.50 13.15 13.06
C ILE A 155 1.45 14.13 11.88
N GLY A 156 1.04 13.66 10.69
CA GLY A 156 0.85 14.50 9.52
C GLY A 156 2.10 14.73 8.67
N TRP A 157 3.13 13.90 8.84
CA TRP A 157 4.39 13.97 8.10
C TRP A 157 4.67 12.64 7.39
N PRO A 158 3.95 12.29 6.31
CA PRO A 158 4.14 11.03 5.61
C PRO A 158 5.57 10.92 5.05
N ALA A 159 6.25 9.82 5.35
CA ALA A 159 7.55 9.53 4.75
C ALA A 159 7.39 8.86 3.38
N GLU A 160 8.11 9.37 2.39
CA GLU A 160 8.36 8.69 1.13
C GLU A 160 9.35 7.55 1.38
N ASP A 161 9.08 6.37 0.82
CA ASP A 161 9.82 5.17 1.16
C ASP A 161 10.68 4.69 -0.01
N LEU A 162 11.91 5.19 -0.05
CA LEU A 162 12.91 4.96 -1.09
C LEU A 162 13.91 3.87 -0.71
N ALA A 163 13.77 3.27 0.48
CA ALA A 163 14.66 2.20 0.94
C ALA A 163 14.55 0.90 0.13
N GLY A 164 13.58 0.84 -0.80
CA GLY A 164 13.31 -0.30 -1.67
C GLY A 164 12.80 -1.52 -0.90
N TYR A 165 12.57 -2.61 -1.62
CA TYR A 165 12.45 -3.95 -1.05
C TYR A 165 13.84 -4.59 -1.10
N VAL A 166 14.22 -5.40 -0.10
CA VAL A 166 15.30 -6.36 -0.35
C VAL A 166 14.70 -7.52 -1.14
N ASN A 167 15.45 -7.94 -2.16
CA ASN A 167 15.03 -9.06 -2.99
C ASN A 167 14.79 -10.28 -2.09
N GLY A 168 13.61 -10.88 -2.21
CA GLY A 168 13.31 -12.12 -1.53
C GLY A 168 14.31 -13.21 -1.92
N GLU A 169 14.48 -14.20 -1.04
CA GLU A 169 15.28 -15.38 -1.38
C GLU A 169 14.70 -16.02 -2.65
N ALA A 170 15.54 -16.22 -3.66
CA ALA A 170 15.10 -16.73 -4.95
C ALA A 170 14.55 -18.16 -4.78
N HIS A 171 13.40 -18.41 -5.37
CA HIS A 171 12.77 -19.71 -5.41
C HIS A 171 12.03 -19.85 -6.74
N ALA A 172 12.49 -20.76 -7.59
CA ALA A 172 11.95 -20.94 -8.92
C ALA A 172 10.51 -21.47 -8.83
N ILE A 173 9.57 -20.71 -9.37
CA ILE A 173 8.16 -21.05 -9.47
C ILE A 173 7.76 -20.74 -10.92
N GLU A 174 7.31 -21.74 -11.66
CA GLU A 174 6.75 -21.55 -12.99
C GLU A 174 5.24 -21.78 -12.93
N LEU A 175 4.48 -21.03 -13.74
CA LEU A 175 3.05 -21.22 -13.87
C LEU A 175 2.81 -22.35 -14.90
N ASP A 176 2.12 -23.41 -14.50
CA ASP A 176 1.72 -24.48 -15.40
C ASP A 176 0.41 -24.11 -16.10
N GLN A 177 0.52 -23.59 -17.32
CA GLN A 177 -0.59 -23.22 -18.19
C GLN A 177 -0.98 -24.35 -19.16
N THR A 178 -0.69 -25.61 -18.83
CA THR A 178 -1.09 -26.74 -19.66
C THR A 178 -2.62 -26.87 -19.70
N GLY A 179 -3.23 -26.59 -20.84
CA GLY A 179 -4.67 -26.71 -21.06
C GLY A 179 -5.52 -25.56 -20.49
N TRP A 180 -4.90 -24.44 -20.10
CA TRP A 180 -5.59 -23.22 -19.68
C TRP A 180 -4.64 -22.02 -19.73
N GLU A 181 -5.17 -20.82 -19.89
CA GLU A 181 -4.37 -19.58 -19.86
C GLU A 181 -4.95 -18.58 -18.85
N LEU A 182 -4.13 -17.61 -18.44
CA LEU A 182 -4.63 -16.47 -17.68
C LEU A 182 -5.50 -15.63 -18.60
N ARG A 183 -6.54 -15.02 -18.03
CA ARG A 183 -7.37 -14.07 -18.77
C ARG A 183 -6.64 -12.73 -18.86
N ASP A 184 -6.91 -11.94 -19.89
CA ASP A 184 -6.27 -10.63 -20.12
C ASP A 184 -6.23 -9.74 -18.87
N TYR A 185 -7.37 -9.63 -18.16
CA TYR A 185 -7.45 -8.82 -16.95
C TYR A 185 -6.60 -9.36 -15.79
N GLN A 186 -6.33 -10.67 -15.76
CA GLN A 186 -5.48 -11.30 -14.76
C GLN A 186 -4.01 -11.03 -15.06
N GLU A 187 -3.59 -11.13 -16.32
CA GLU A 187 -2.24 -10.80 -16.76
C GLU A 187 -1.94 -9.32 -16.53
N MET A 188 -2.84 -8.42 -16.95
CA MET A 188 -2.71 -6.98 -16.68
C MET A 188 -2.59 -6.68 -15.18
N ALA A 189 -3.32 -7.39 -14.32
CA ALA A 189 -3.24 -7.22 -12.88
C ALA A 189 -1.87 -7.66 -12.32
N VAL A 190 -1.32 -8.78 -12.81
CA VAL A 190 0.01 -9.27 -12.43
C VAL A 190 1.10 -8.32 -12.90
N ASP A 191 0.99 -7.83 -14.13
CA ASP A 191 1.96 -6.90 -14.72
C ASP A 191 1.99 -5.57 -13.98
N SER A 192 0.81 -4.99 -13.72
CA SER A 192 0.68 -3.74 -12.97
C SER A 192 1.21 -3.88 -11.55
N PHE A 193 0.92 -5.01 -10.89
CA PHE A 193 1.42 -5.29 -9.54
C PHE A 193 2.94 -5.40 -9.51
N TRP A 194 3.54 -6.12 -10.47
CA TRP A 194 4.99 -6.31 -10.54
C TRP A 194 5.73 -5.01 -10.85
N ALA A 195 5.22 -4.21 -11.81
CA ALA A 195 5.80 -2.92 -12.15
C ALA A 195 5.79 -1.93 -10.97
N GLY A 196 4.76 -2.00 -10.11
CA GLY A 196 4.64 -1.16 -8.92
C GLY A 196 5.50 -1.60 -7.73
N GLY A 197 6.07 -2.82 -7.75
CA GLY A 197 6.86 -3.39 -6.64
C GLY A 197 6.03 -3.83 -5.42
N SER A 198 4.97 -3.09 -5.06
CA SER A 198 3.91 -3.54 -4.16
C SER A 198 2.58 -2.88 -4.51
N GLY A 199 1.46 -3.50 -4.10
CA GLY A 199 0.15 -2.93 -4.37
C GLY A 199 -1.00 -3.77 -3.83
N VAL A 200 -2.22 -3.36 -4.17
CA VAL A 200 -3.45 -4.10 -3.85
C VAL A 200 -4.20 -4.38 -5.14
N VAL A 201 -4.46 -5.66 -5.41
CA VAL A 201 -5.27 -6.09 -6.55
C VAL A 201 -6.68 -6.43 -6.07
N VAL A 202 -7.68 -5.71 -6.59
CA VAL A 202 -9.09 -5.90 -6.23
C VAL A 202 -9.80 -6.67 -7.33
N LEU A 203 -10.33 -7.85 -7.00
CA LEU A 203 -11.04 -8.73 -7.94
C LEU A 203 -12.33 -9.27 -7.29
N PRO A 204 -13.45 -9.39 -8.04
CA PRO A 204 -14.69 -9.95 -7.52
C PRO A 204 -14.54 -11.44 -7.19
N CYS A 205 -15.48 -12.00 -6.43
CA CYS A 205 -15.51 -13.44 -6.16
C CYS A 205 -15.61 -14.24 -7.47
N GLY A 206 -14.86 -15.35 -7.57
CA GLY A 206 -14.82 -16.16 -8.79
C GLY A 206 -13.94 -15.63 -9.94
N ALA A 207 -13.41 -14.41 -9.86
CA ALA A 207 -12.56 -13.84 -10.92
C ALA A 207 -11.12 -14.41 -10.97
N GLY A 208 -10.78 -15.39 -10.13
CA GLY A 208 -9.46 -16.02 -10.12
C GLY A 208 -8.42 -15.32 -9.27
N LYS A 209 -8.81 -14.79 -8.09
CA LYS A 209 -7.87 -14.17 -7.11
C LYS A 209 -6.66 -15.05 -6.81
N THR A 210 -6.88 -16.34 -6.63
CA THR A 210 -5.81 -17.32 -6.35
C THR A 210 -4.87 -17.49 -7.54
N LEU A 211 -5.39 -17.48 -8.77
CA LEU A 211 -4.57 -17.58 -9.99
C LEU A 211 -3.70 -16.34 -10.18
N VAL A 212 -4.25 -15.15 -9.97
CA VAL A 212 -3.47 -13.90 -10.00
C VAL A 212 -2.37 -13.91 -8.95
N GLY A 213 -2.65 -14.44 -7.74
CA GLY A 213 -1.62 -14.64 -6.72
C GLY A 213 -0.53 -15.64 -7.14
N ALA A 214 -0.90 -16.79 -7.69
CA ALA A 214 0.05 -17.80 -8.18
C ALA A 214 0.92 -17.26 -9.34
N ALA A 215 0.32 -16.52 -10.26
CA ALA A 215 1.03 -15.89 -11.37
C ALA A 215 1.98 -14.78 -10.86
N ALA A 216 1.57 -13.99 -9.86
CA ALA A 216 2.44 -13.01 -9.22
C ALA A 216 3.62 -13.69 -8.50
N MET A 217 3.40 -14.84 -7.85
CA MET A 217 4.47 -15.65 -7.25
C MET A 217 5.45 -16.17 -8.30
N ALA A 218 4.93 -16.73 -9.41
CA ALA A 218 5.76 -17.22 -10.50
C ALA A 218 6.60 -16.10 -11.13
N LYS A 219 5.99 -14.93 -11.35
CA LYS A 219 6.70 -13.75 -11.88
C LYS A 219 7.76 -13.22 -10.91
N ALA A 220 7.50 -13.31 -9.60
CA ALA A 220 8.45 -12.88 -8.58
C ALA A 220 9.63 -13.84 -8.42
N GLY A 221 9.41 -15.15 -8.59
CA GLY A 221 10.45 -16.18 -8.48
C GLY A 221 11.15 -16.19 -7.12
N ALA A 222 10.39 -15.97 -6.04
CA ALA A 222 10.92 -15.81 -4.69
C ALA A 222 10.09 -16.57 -3.64
N THR A 223 10.70 -16.81 -2.48
CA THR A 223 10.00 -17.35 -1.31
C THR A 223 8.78 -16.50 -0.98
N THR A 224 7.66 -17.15 -0.65
CA THR A 224 6.36 -16.48 -0.53
C THR A 224 5.66 -16.87 0.77
N LEU A 225 5.17 -15.87 1.50
CA LEU A 225 4.26 -16.03 2.64
C LEU A 225 2.83 -15.68 2.22
N ILE A 226 1.92 -16.65 2.31
CA ILE A 226 0.50 -16.47 1.98
C ILE A 226 -0.30 -16.42 3.28
N LEU A 227 -0.97 -15.29 3.54
CA LEU A 227 -1.79 -15.10 4.73
C LEU A 227 -3.26 -15.40 4.46
N VAL A 228 -3.79 -16.39 5.15
CA VAL A 228 -5.18 -16.85 5.00
C VAL A 228 -5.98 -16.69 6.29
N THR A 229 -7.30 -16.57 6.14
CA THR A 229 -8.23 -16.37 7.27
C THR A 229 -8.37 -17.62 8.13
N ASN A 230 -8.32 -18.81 7.51
CA ASN A 230 -8.47 -20.09 8.19
C ASN A 230 -7.75 -21.22 7.43
N THR A 231 -7.70 -22.41 8.03
CA THR A 231 -7.02 -23.59 7.47
C THR A 231 -7.70 -24.13 6.21
N VAL A 232 -9.01 -23.95 6.03
CA VAL A 232 -9.73 -24.37 4.82
C VAL A 232 -9.27 -23.55 3.61
N ALA A 233 -9.20 -22.23 3.75
CA ALA A 233 -8.64 -21.34 2.74
C ALA A 233 -7.17 -21.68 2.46
N GLY A 234 -6.40 -22.02 3.49
CA GLY A 234 -5.01 -22.47 3.32
C GLY A 234 -4.88 -23.74 2.49
N ARG A 235 -5.72 -24.75 2.74
CA ARG A 235 -5.74 -25.99 1.94
C ARG A 235 -6.17 -25.73 0.49
N GLN A 236 -7.11 -24.81 0.27
CA GLN A 236 -7.50 -24.40 -1.09
C GLN A 236 -6.32 -23.77 -1.83
N TRP A 237 -5.59 -22.85 -1.18
CA TRP A 237 -4.36 -22.29 -1.74
C TRP A 237 -3.33 -23.36 -2.08
N LYS A 238 -3.04 -24.28 -1.14
CA LYS A 238 -2.10 -25.38 -1.38
C LYS A 238 -2.49 -26.20 -2.61
N ARG A 239 -3.76 -26.60 -2.72
CA ARG A 239 -4.27 -27.38 -3.86
C ARG A 239 -4.12 -26.65 -5.19
N GLU A 240 -4.50 -25.37 -5.24
CA GLU A 240 -4.39 -24.59 -6.48
C GLU A 240 -2.93 -24.34 -6.86
N LEU A 241 -2.03 -24.12 -5.90
CA LEU A 241 -0.60 -23.96 -6.20
C LEU A 241 -0.01 -25.22 -6.82
N ILE A 242 -0.26 -26.40 -6.24
CA ILE A 242 0.21 -27.68 -6.79
C ILE A 242 -0.37 -27.94 -8.18
N ALA A 243 -1.63 -27.56 -8.42
CA ALA A 243 -2.31 -27.82 -9.68
C ALA A 243 -1.97 -26.83 -10.81
N ARG A 244 -1.39 -25.67 -10.48
CA ARG A 244 -1.23 -24.54 -11.41
C ARG A 244 0.20 -24.02 -11.49
N THR A 245 1.13 -24.59 -10.74
CA THR A 245 2.54 -24.17 -10.73
C THR A 245 3.47 -25.38 -10.72
N SER A 246 4.76 -25.15 -10.91
CA SER A 246 5.82 -26.16 -10.78
C SER A 246 6.09 -26.61 -9.34
N LEU A 247 5.42 -26.03 -8.33
CA LEU A 247 5.66 -26.32 -6.92
C LEU A 247 5.24 -27.74 -6.54
N THR A 248 6.09 -28.40 -5.75
CA THR A 248 5.81 -29.69 -5.14
C THR A 248 5.18 -29.54 -3.75
N GLU A 249 4.59 -30.64 -3.23
CA GLU A 249 4.01 -30.64 -1.88
C GLU A 249 5.03 -30.33 -0.78
N GLU A 250 6.31 -30.66 -0.99
CA GLU A 250 7.39 -30.48 -0.01
C GLU A 250 7.88 -29.03 0.09
N GLU A 251 7.63 -28.25 -0.96
CA GLU A 251 7.98 -26.82 -1.03
C GLU A 251 6.92 -25.93 -0.38
N ILE A 252 5.73 -26.49 -0.08
CA ILE A 252 4.59 -25.79 0.51
C ILE A 252 4.35 -26.19 1.97
N GLY A 253 4.69 -25.30 2.89
CA GLY A 253 4.51 -25.46 4.33
C GLY A 253 3.19 -24.86 4.84
N GLU A 254 2.66 -25.44 5.92
CA GLU A 254 1.51 -24.90 6.65
C GLU A 254 1.93 -24.37 8.03
N TYR A 255 1.61 -23.11 8.29
CA TYR A 255 1.82 -22.44 9.57
C TYR A 255 0.49 -22.07 10.23
N SER A 256 -0.10 -23.04 10.93
CA SER A 256 -1.38 -22.95 11.62
C SER A 256 -1.23 -23.29 13.12
N GLY A 257 -2.36 -23.33 13.85
CA GLY A 257 -2.35 -23.78 15.24
C GLY A 257 -1.98 -25.26 15.39
N GLU A 258 -2.24 -26.05 14.34
CA GLU A 258 -2.07 -27.50 14.28
C GLU A 258 -0.70 -27.90 13.70
N ARG A 259 -0.21 -27.15 12.70
CA ARG A 259 1.04 -27.44 11.98
C ARG A 259 1.96 -26.23 11.97
N LYS A 260 3.27 -26.44 12.08
CA LYS A 260 4.29 -25.36 12.14
C LYS A 260 5.44 -25.65 11.19
N GLU A 261 5.10 -25.77 9.91
CA GLU A 261 6.05 -26.07 8.85
C GLU A 261 6.37 -24.79 8.07
N VAL A 262 7.63 -24.39 8.09
CA VAL A 262 8.14 -23.28 7.28
C VAL A 262 8.89 -23.88 6.10
N ARG A 263 8.50 -23.46 4.89
CA ARG A 263 9.04 -23.89 3.60
C ARG A 263 9.16 -22.68 2.66
N PRO A 264 9.82 -22.79 1.49
CA PRO A 264 9.96 -21.68 0.54
C PRO A 264 8.63 -21.00 0.21
N VAL A 265 7.54 -21.76 0.10
CA VAL A 265 6.17 -21.21 0.10
C VAL A 265 5.49 -21.62 1.40
N THR A 266 5.13 -20.65 2.24
CA THR A 266 4.47 -20.91 3.52
C THR A 266 3.08 -20.30 3.55
N ILE A 267 2.07 -21.12 3.87
CA ILE A 267 0.69 -20.66 4.05
C ILE A 267 0.40 -20.56 5.54
N ALA A 268 0.11 -19.35 6.02
CA ALA A 268 -0.07 -19.07 7.44
C ALA A 268 -1.44 -18.48 7.76
N THR A 269 -2.03 -18.87 8.89
CA THR A 269 -3.28 -18.23 9.36
C THR A 269 -2.99 -16.95 10.16
N TYR A 270 -3.79 -15.90 9.94
CA TYR A 270 -3.63 -14.60 10.63
C TYR A 270 -3.55 -14.73 12.16
N GLN A 271 -4.34 -15.63 12.74
CA GLN A 271 -4.41 -15.82 14.18
C GLN A 271 -3.09 -16.29 14.79
N VAL A 272 -2.26 -17.01 14.04
CA VAL A 272 -0.99 -17.55 14.55
C VAL A 272 0.09 -16.47 14.52
N ILE A 273 0.07 -15.57 13.54
CA ILE A 273 1.03 -14.47 13.42
C ILE A 273 0.76 -13.36 14.45
N THR A 274 -0.50 -13.17 14.82
CA THR A 274 -0.91 -12.10 15.76
C THR A 274 -0.95 -12.53 17.23
N ARG A 275 -0.77 -13.83 17.54
CA ARG A 275 -0.86 -14.35 18.91
C ARG A 275 0.34 -13.92 19.76
N ARG A 276 0.09 -12.98 20.69
CA ARG A 276 1.04 -12.58 21.74
C ARG A 276 1.02 -13.58 22.89
N THR A 277 2.20 -14.01 23.37
CA THR A 277 2.34 -14.75 24.63
C THR A 277 3.45 -14.09 25.44
N LYS A 278 3.14 -13.58 26.65
CA LYS A 278 4.07 -12.84 27.53
C LYS A 278 4.75 -11.62 26.89
N GLY A 279 4.01 -10.83 26.09
CA GLY A 279 4.48 -9.53 25.61
C GLY A 279 5.47 -9.54 24.44
N GLU A 280 6.00 -10.70 24.04
CA GLU A 280 6.91 -10.85 22.90
C GLU A 280 6.25 -11.58 21.72
N TYR A 281 6.57 -11.16 20.49
CA TYR A 281 6.27 -11.91 19.28
C TYR A 281 7.26 -13.07 19.15
N LYS A 282 6.81 -14.31 19.36
CA LYS A 282 7.68 -15.50 19.30
C LYS A 282 8.17 -15.84 17.89
N HIS A 283 7.63 -15.20 16.86
CA HIS A 283 7.76 -15.65 15.47
C HIS A 283 8.88 -14.94 14.72
N ARG A 284 10.11 -14.98 15.25
CA ARG A 284 11.28 -14.52 14.48
C ARG A 284 11.53 -15.43 13.27
N SER A 285 11.36 -16.75 13.35
CA SER A 285 11.67 -17.63 12.20
C SER A 285 10.78 -17.45 10.96
N CYS A 286 9.49 -17.17 11.13
CA CYS A 286 8.58 -16.90 10.00
C CYS A 286 8.69 -15.44 9.51
N SER A 287 9.05 -14.51 10.40
CA SER A 287 9.32 -13.13 10.02
C SER A 287 10.72 -12.93 9.45
N THR A 288 11.74 -13.75 9.70
CA THR A 288 13.03 -13.62 8.98
C THR A 288 12.86 -13.88 7.48
N ALA A 289 11.89 -14.71 7.09
CA ALA A 289 11.47 -14.88 5.69
C ALA A 289 10.67 -13.68 5.12
N ALA A 290 10.17 -12.77 5.97
CA ALA A 290 9.36 -11.61 5.58
C ALA A 290 9.95 -10.24 6.00
N THR A 291 11.05 -10.22 6.76
CA THR A 291 11.68 -9.04 7.38
C THR A 291 13.23 -9.11 7.27
N GLY A 292 13.75 -10.18 6.67
CA GLY A 292 15.05 -10.18 5.98
C GLY A 292 14.90 -9.77 4.51
N ALA A 293 13.82 -9.06 4.19
CA ALA A 293 13.45 -8.47 2.91
C ALA A 293 12.91 -7.04 3.13
#